data_AF-A0A7D6BZ45-F1
#
_entry.id   AF-A0A7D6BZ45-F1
#
_cell.length_a   1.000
_cell.length_b   1.000
_cell.length_c   1.000
_cell.angle_alpha   90.00
_cell.angle_beta   90.00
_cell.angle_gamma   90.00
#
_symmetry.space_group_name_H-M   'P 1'
#
loop_
_entity.id
_entity.type
_entity.pdbx_description
1 polymer ?
#
loop_
_entity_poly.entity_id
_entity_poly.type
_entity_poly.pdbx_seq_one_letter_code
_entity_poly.pdbx_strand_id
1 'polypeptide(L)'
;FNNLRSDISAFDANNAHVYPGALVLANKDLAKGSPTSIGIARAPQTVSVDLPGLVDGKNKVVINNPTKSSVTQGMNGLLDGWIQRNSKYPDHAAKISYDETMVTSKRQLEAKLGLGFEKVSAKLNVDFDAIHKRERQVAIASFKQIYYTASVDTPTSPHSVFGPNVTAQDLKDRGVNNKNPLGYISSVSYGRQ
;
A
#
# COMPACT_ATOMS: atom_id res chain seq x y z
N PHE A 1 23.59 7.62 0.36
CA PHE A 1 22.67 6.51 0.64
C PHE A 1 21.80 6.28 -0.58
N ASN A 2 21.81 5.07 -1.14
CA ASN A 2 20.90 4.66 -2.23
C ASN A 2 20.00 3.55 -1.66
N ASN A 3 18.69 3.77 -1.61
CA ASN A 3 17.72 2.80 -1.10
C ASN A 3 16.53 2.77 -2.07
N LEU A 4 16.48 1.75 -2.91
CA LEU A 4 15.38 1.52 -3.85
C LEU A 4 14.31 0.69 -3.14
N ARG A 5 13.06 1.18 -3.16
CA ARG A 5 11.94 0.53 -2.49
C ARG A 5 10.79 0.32 -3.46
N SER A 6 10.32 -0.91 -3.55
CA SER A 6 9.03 -1.24 -4.17
C SER A 6 7.86 -0.94 -3.23
N ASP A 7 8.10 -1.02 -1.92
CA ASP A 7 7.05 -0.95 -0.91
C ASP A 7 6.98 0.44 -0.29
N ILE A 8 5.78 1.04 -0.37
CA ILE A 8 5.48 2.33 0.24
C ILE A 8 4.61 2.09 1.46
N SER A 9 5.05 2.58 2.61
CA SER A 9 4.30 2.40 3.85
C SER A 9 3.05 3.29 3.84
N ALA A 10 1.89 2.70 4.09
CA ALA A 10 0.64 3.42 4.30
C ALA A 10 0.58 3.84 5.79
N PHE A 11 0.92 5.09 6.07
CA PHE A 11 0.99 5.61 7.45
C PHE A 11 -0.38 5.93 8.06
N ASP A 12 -1.44 5.87 7.26
CA ASP A 12 -2.82 5.95 7.70
C ASP A 12 -3.59 4.73 7.17
N ALA A 13 -3.96 3.83 8.08
CA ALA A 13 -4.72 2.63 7.77
C ALA A 13 -6.10 2.94 7.16
N ASN A 14 -6.64 4.14 7.40
CA ASN A 14 -7.93 4.57 6.89
C ASN A 14 -7.82 5.39 5.60
N ASN A 15 -6.63 5.54 5.02
CA ASN A 15 -6.43 6.36 3.82
C ASN A 15 -7.41 5.94 2.71
N ALA A 16 -8.29 6.87 2.29
CA ALA A 16 -9.29 6.64 1.26
C ALA A 16 -8.68 6.26 -0.11
N HIS A 17 -7.39 6.52 -0.28
CA HIS A 17 -6.67 6.41 -1.54
C HIS A 17 -5.88 5.10 -1.69
N VAL A 18 -5.80 4.29 -0.63
CA VAL A 18 -4.99 3.05 -0.61
C VAL A 18 -5.91 1.84 -0.62
N TYR A 19 -6.04 1.21 -1.78
CA TYR A 19 -6.71 -0.07 -1.98
C TYR A 19 -6.18 -0.76 -3.25
N PRO A 20 -6.23 -2.10 -3.36
CA PRO A 20 -5.79 -2.81 -4.57
C PRO A 20 -6.53 -2.29 -5.82
N GLY A 21 -5.78 -1.92 -6.85
CA GLY A 21 -6.32 -1.36 -8.09
C GLY A 21 -6.66 0.13 -8.03
N ALA A 22 -6.36 0.85 -6.94
CA ALA A 22 -6.50 2.31 -6.94
C ALA A 22 -5.58 2.94 -7.99
N LEU A 23 -6.11 3.88 -8.78
CA LEU A 23 -5.31 4.69 -9.69
C LEU A 23 -4.73 5.88 -8.94
N VAL A 24 -3.43 6.09 -9.07
CA VAL A 24 -2.68 7.12 -8.33
C VAL A 24 -1.70 7.86 -9.21
N LEU A 25 -1.41 9.11 -8.86
CA LEU A 25 -0.32 9.86 -9.49
C LEU A 25 1.02 9.47 -8.86
N ALA A 26 1.99 9.10 -9.70
CA ALA A 26 3.36 8.85 -9.28
C ALA A 26 4.09 10.19 -9.06
N ASN A 27 3.84 10.81 -7.91
CA ASN A 27 4.36 12.11 -7.53
C ASN A 27 5.00 12.08 -6.13
N LYS A 28 5.37 13.26 -5.61
CA LYS A 28 5.96 13.38 -4.26
C LYS A 28 5.03 12.90 -3.15
N ASP A 29 3.72 13.00 -3.33
CA ASP A 29 2.74 12.59 -2.32
C ASP A 29 2.65 11.07 -2.22
N LEU A 30 2.78 10.35 -3.34
CA LEU A 30 2.98 8.90 -3.34
C LEU A 30 4.23 8.52 -2.53
N ALA A 31 5.37 9.19 -2.75
CA ALA A 31 6.61 8.93 -2.00
C ALA A 31 6.49 9.22 -0.49
N LYS A 32 5.56 10.08 -0.08
CA LYS A 32 5.22 10.37 1.33
C LYS A 32 4.21 9.39 1.93
N GLY A 33 3.74 8.40 1.17
CA GLY A 33 2.69 7.47 1.62
C GLY A 33 1.32 8.13 1.76
N SER A 34 1.04 9.18 0.98
CA SER A 34 -0.25 9.87 0.92
C SER A 34 -0.64 10.08 -0.55
N PRO A 35 -0.86 9.01 -1.32
CA PRO A 35 -1.03 9.10 -2.76
C PRO A 35 -2.24 9.94 -3.18
N THR A 36 -2.11 10.65 -4.29
CA THR A 36 -3.22 11.35 -4.94
C THR A 36 -3.99 10.38 -5.82
N SER A 37 -5.24 10.06 -5.47
CA SER A 37 -6.10 9.19 -6.30
C SER A 37 -6.67 9.90 -7.51
N ILE A 38 -6.92 9.13 -8.58
CA ILE A 38 -7.69 9.57 -9.73
C ILE A 38 -9.09 8.98 -9.70
N GLY A 39 -10.09 9.85 -9.52
CA GLY A 39 -11.49 9.49 -9.66
C GLY A 39 -11.91 9.49 -11.12
N ILE A 40 -12.08 8.31 -11.72
CA ILE A 40 -12.50 8.13 -13.11
C ILE A 40 -13.27 6.83 -13.29
N ALA A 41 -14.10 6.72 -14.32
CA ALA A 41 -14.81 5.48 -14.63
C ALA A 41 -13.81 4.32 -14.87
N ARG A 42 -14.11 3.15 -14.31
CA ARG A 42 -13.20 2.00 -14.26
C ARG A 42 -13.80 0.80 -14.98
N ALA A 43 -12.94 -0.02 -15.58
CA ALA A 43 -13.31 -1.35 -16.03
C ALA A 43 -13.33 -2.33 -14.82
N PRO A 44 -14.01 -3.48 -14.95
CA PRO A 44 -13.94 -4.54 -13.97
C PRO A 44 -12.49 -4.96 -13.66
N GLN A 45 -12.22 -5.29 -12.40
CA GLN A 45 -10.90 -5.76 -11.97
C GLN A 45 -11.02 -7.00 -11.10
N THR A 46 -10.11 -7.94 -11.31
CA THR A 46 -9.96 -9.10 -10.42
C THR A 46 -9.06 -8.72 -9.25
N VAL A 47 -9.55 -8.93 -8.04
CA VAL A 47 -8.75 -8.86 -6.80
C VAL A 47 -8.60 -10.26 -6.24
N SER A 48 -7.41 -10.60 -5.79
CA SER A 48 -7.11 -11.86 -5.11
C SER A 48 -6.40 -11.63 -3.77
N VAL A 49 -6.46 -12.61 -2.87
CA VAL A 49 -5.74 -12.62 -1.59
C VAL A 49 -4.86 -13.86 -1.48
N ASP A 50 -3.71 -13.74 -0.81
CA ASP A 50 -2.73 -14.83 -0.64
C ASP A 50 -2.96 -15.69 0.62
N LEU A 51 -4.20 -15.76 1.10
CA LEU A 51 -4.57 -16.53 2.28
C LEU A 51 -4.57 -18.05 1.99
N PRO A 52 -4.03 -18.87 2.91
CA PRO A 52 -3.90 -20.31 2.70
C PRO A 52 -5.26 -21.01 2.70
N GLY A 53 -5.37 -22.10 1.93
CA GLY A 53 -6.58 -22.93 1.86
C GLY A 53 -7.66 -22.40 0.91
N LEU A 54 -7.48 -21.22 0.31
CA LEU A 54 -8.34 -20.70 -0.74
C LEU A 54 -7.91 -21.25 -2.11
N VAL A 55 -8.39 -22.44 -2.44
CA VAL A 55 -8.16 -23.10 -3.74
C VAL A 55 -9.38 -22.95 -4.67
N ASP A 56 -9.24 -23.38 -5.94
CA ASP A 56 -10.33 -23.43 -6.93
C ASP A 56 -11.01 -22.07 -7.18
N GLY A 57 -10.22 -20.99 -7.19
CA GLY A 57 -10.71 -19.63 -7.43
C GLY A 57 -11.42 -18.98 -6.24
N LYS A 58 -11.46 -19.62 -5.05
CA LYS A 58 -12.01 -19.04 -3.82
C LYS A 58 -11.15 -17.91 -3.24
N ASN A 59 -9.95 -17.70 -3.79
CA ASN A 59 -9.03 -16.65 -3.38
C ASN A 59 -9.22 -15.34 -4.14
N LYS A 60 -10.18 -15.25 -5.07
CA LYS A 60 -10.36 -14.08 -5.93
C LYS A 60 -11.81 -13.70 -6.16
N VAL A 61 -12.03 -12.44 -6.49
CA VAL A 61 -13.34 -11.86 -6.81
C VAL A 61 -13.20 -10.85 -7.95
N VAL A 62 -14.17 -10.84 -8.87
CA VAL A 62 -14.26 -9.80 -9.90
C VAL A 62 -15.11 -8.65 -9.38
N ILE A 63 -14.57 -7.44 -9.40
CA ILE A 63 -15.23 -6.23 -8.96
C ILE A 63 -15.57 -5.39 -10.18
N ASN A 64 -16.86 -5.29 -10.49
CA ASN A 64 -17.32 -4.66 -11.73
C ASN A 64 -17.05 -3.15 -11.79
N ASN A 65 -17.16 -2.45 -10.66
CA ASN A 65 -16.87 -1.02 -10.55
C ASN A 65 -15.90 -0.80 -9.37
N PRO A 66 -14.58 -0.86 -9.59
CA PRO A 66 -13.59 -0.80 -8.52
C PRO A 66 -13.48 0.61 -7.92
N THR A 67 -14.07 0.75 -6.74
CA THR A 67 -13.98 1.88 -5.82
C THR A 67 -13.43 1.35 -4.49
N LYS A 68 -12.99 2.23 -3.57
CA LYS A 68 -12.55 1.77 -2.26
C LYS A 68 -13.60 0.88 -1.57
N SER A 69 -14.87 1.30 -1.58
CA SER A 69 -15.95 0.56 -0.91
C SER A 69 -16.23 -0.79 -1.54
N SER A 70 -16.35 -0.87 -2.88
CA SER A 70 -16.61 -2.13 -3.58
C SER A 70 -15.43 -3.10 -3.47
N VAL A 71 -14.20 -2.59 -3.48
CA VAL A 71 -12.99 -3.39 -3.25
C VAL A 71 -12.93 -3.91 -1.82
N THR A 72 -13.18 -3.07 -0.82
CA THR A 72 -13.28 -3.50 0.58
C THR A 72 -14.37 -4.55 0.77
N GLN A 73 -15.54 -4.38 0.17
CA GLN A 73 -16.63 -5.35 0.24
C GLN A 73 -16.21 -6.70 -0.38
N GLY A 74 -15.60 -6.68 -1.56
CA GLY A 74 -15.10 -7.89 -2.22
C GLY A 74 -14.04 -8.62 -1.37
N MET A 75 -13.07 -7.88 -0.82
CA MET A 75 -12.06 -8.45 0.07
C MET A 75 -12.67 -9.03 1.35
N ASN A 76 -13.63 -8.34 1.98
CA ASN A 76 -14.31 -8.85 3.17
C ASN A 76 -15.05 -10.15 2.88
N GLY A 77 -15.65 -10.31 1.69
CA GLY A 77 -16.25 -11.58 1.27
C GLY A 77 -15.24 -12.72 1.14
N LEU A 78 -14.03 -12.45 0.62
CA LEU A 78 -12.95 -13.43 0.57
C LEU A 78 -12.47 -13.83 1.97
N LEU A 79 -12.35 -12.85 2.88
CA LEU A 79 -11.93 -13.05 4.26
C LEU A 79 -12.97 -13.86 5.05
N ASP A 80 -14.25 -13.51 4.94
CA ASP A 80 -15.33 -14.25 5.59
C ASP A 80 -15.36 -15.70 5.10
N GLY A 81 -15.24 -15.91 3.79
CA GLY A 81 -15.11 -17.25 3.22
C GLY A 81 -13.87 -18.01 3.70
N TRP A 82 -12.77 -17.34 4.00
CA TRP A 82 -11.58 -17.96 4.59
C TRP A 82 -11.83 -18.36 6.04
N ILE A 83 -12.38 -17.45 6.86
CA ILE A 83 -12.70 -17.68 8.29
C ILE A 83 -13.61 -18.88 8.46
N GLN A 84 -14.68 -18.99 7.66
CA GLN A 84 -15.64 -20.09 7.74
C GLN A 84 -15.02 -21.46 7.39
N ARG A 85 -13.99 -21.48 6.54
CA ARG A 85 -13.31 -22.72 6.10
C ARG A 85 -12.14 -23.10 7.01
N ASN A 86 -11.51 -22.11 7.64
CA ASN A 86 -10.29 -22.28 8.41
C ASN A 86 -10.50 -22.28 9.92
N SER A 87 -11.68 -22.70 10.40
CA SER A 87 -11.85 -23.13 11.80
C SER A 87 -10.86 -24.23 12.24
N LYS A 88 -10.15 -24.86 11.28
CA LYS A 88 -9.03 -25.79 11.50
C LYS A 88 -7.64 -25.15 11.72
N TYR A 89 -7.46 -23.86 11.46
CA TYR A 89 -6.18 -23.15 11.60
C TYR A 89 -6.37 -21.82 12.36
N PRO A 90 -6.57 -21.87 13.69
CA PRO A 90 -6.87 -20.68 14.50
C PRO A 90 -5.73 -19.65 14.49
N ASP A 91 -4.49 -20.07 14.27
CA ASP A 91 -3.30 -19.22 14.37
C ASP A 91 -2.61 -19.07 13.00
N HIS A 92 -3.16 -18.21 12.14
CA HIS A 92 -2.48 -17.83 10.91
C HIS A 92 -1.25 -16.96 11.23
N ALA A 93 -0.06 -17.54 11.13
CA ALA A 93 1.19 -16.84 11.39
C ALA A 93 1.42 -15.67 10.42
N ALA A 94 1.93 -14.56 10.95
CA ALA A 94 2.30 -13.42 10.13
C ALA A 94 3.65 -13.64 9.43
N LYS A 95 3.78 -13.14 8.21
CA LYS A 95 5.08 -12.95 7.55
C LYS A 95 5.76 -11.75 8.22
N ILE A 96 6.86 -11.99 8.93
CA ILE A 96 7.60 -10.95 9.66
C ILE A 96 8.66 -10.33 8.75
N SER A 97 8.68 -9.00 8.67
CA SER A 97 9.77 -8.21 8.12
C SER A 97 10.36 -7.33 9.22
N TYR A 98 11.68 -7.38 9.36
CA TYR A 98 12.45 -6.66 10.37
C TYR A 98 13.49 -5.77 9.67
N ASP A 99 13.58 -4.52 10.09
CA ASP A 99 14.65 -3.60 9.68
C ASP A 99 15.07 -2.77 10.90
N GLU A 100 16.38 -2.68 11.15
CA GLU A 100 16.94 -1.90 12.24
C GLU A 100 17.99 -0.92 11.73
N THR A 101 18.04 0.26 12.34
CA THR A 101 19.05 1.25 12.02
C THR A 101 19.43 2.11 13.21
N MET A 102 20.72 2.42 13.30
CA MET A 102 21.19 3.54 14.13
C MET A 102 20.72 4.86 13.51
N VAL A 103 20.24 5.75 14.37
CA VAL A 103 19.83 7.10 14.02
C VAL A 103 21.05 7.99 14.00
N THR A 104 21.32 8.61 12.86
CA THR A 104 22.38 9.62 12.70
C THR A 104 21.81 10.98 12.33
N SER A 105 20.76 11.02 11.52
CA SER A 105 20.07 12.25 11.14
C SER A 105 18.64 11.97 10.67
N LYS A 106 17.77 12.98 10.73
CA LYS A 106 16.40 12.90 10.21
C LYS A 106 16.38 12.49 8.73
N ARG A 107 17.25 13.09 7.90
CA ARG A 107 17.35 12.77 6.46
C ARG A 107 17.78 11.32 6.19
N GLN A 108 18.69 10.78 6.99
CA GLN A 108 19.09 9.37 6.88
C GLN A 108 17.92 8.45 7.21
N LEU A 109 17.12 8.77 8.23
CA LEU A 109 15.91 8.03 8.54
C LEU A 109 14.84 8.17 7.47
N GLU A 110 14.60 9.35 6.90
CA GLU A 110 13.68 9.52 5.78
C GLU A 110 14.11 8.72 4.55
N ALA A 111 15.41 8.70 4.23
CA ALA A 111 15.95 7.89 3.15
C ALA A 111 15.84 6.38 3.44
N LYS A 112 15.99 5.97 4.71
CA LYS A 112 15.92 4.57 5.12
C LYS A 112 14.51 4.09 5.43
N LEU A 113 13.55 4.93 5.78
CA LEU A 113 12.20 4.52 6.21
C LEU A 113 11.10 5.08 5.30
N GLY A 114 11.46 5.96 4.36
CA GLY A 114 10.56 6.63 3.43
C GLY A 114 10.15 8.02 3.92
N LEU A 115 9.70 8.90 3.01
CA LEU A 115 9.38 10.29 3.35
C LEU A 115 8.20 10.44 4.33
N GLY A 116 7.33 9.43 4.43
CA GLY A 116 6.27 9.43 5.43
C GLY A 116 6.73 9.11 6.86
N PHE A 117 8.01 8.77 7.06
CA PHE A 117 8.60 8.57 8.38
C PHE A 117 8.49 9.82 9.27
N GLU A 118 8.38 11.03 8.72
CA GLU A 118 8.15 12.24 9.54
C GLU A 118 6.98 12.06 10.52
N LYS A 119 5.87 11.46 10.07
CA LYS A 119 4.70 11.17 10.91
C LYS A 119 4.99 10.16 12.02
N VAL A 120 5.89 9.22 11.77
CA VAL A 120 6.32 8.20 12.75
C VAL A 120 7.32 8.79 13.74
N SER A 121 8.28 9.58 13.26
CA SER A 121 9.29 10.24 14.07
C SER A 121 8.68 11.14 15.15
N ALA A 122 7.58 11.82 14.83
CA ALA A 122 6.82 12.62 15.78
C ALA A 122 6.23 11.77 16.92
N LYS A 123 5.79 10.53 16.64
CA LYS A 123 5.27 9.61 17.67
C LYS A 123 6.38 9.01 18.54
N LEU A 124 7.56 8.80 17.96
CA LEU A 124 8.72 8.23 18.66
C LEU A 124 9.51 9.26 19.49
N ASN A 125 9.20 10.55 19.35
CA ASN A 125 9.86 11.67 20.04
C ASN A 125 11.40 11.59 19.98
N VAL A 126 11.94 11.35 18.78
CA VAL A 126 13.39 11.19 18.56
C VAL A 126 14.09 12.54 18.76
N ASP A 127 14.96 12.60 19.77
CA ASP A 127 15.77 13.78 20.09
C ASP A 127 17.03 13.83 19.21
N PHE A 128 16.90 14.46 18.04
CA PHE A 128 18.00 14.59 17.09
C PHE A 128 19.13 15.49 17.58
N ASP A 129 18.85 16.44 18.49
CA ASP A 129 19.87 17.36 19.01
C ASP A 129 20.81 16.63 19.97
N ALA A 130 20.26 15.82 20.88
CA ALA A 130 21.07 14.97 21.76
C ALA A 130 21.90 13.93 20.99
N ILE A 131 21.35 13.39 19.90
CA ILE A 131 22.10 12.48 18.99
C ILE A 131 23.25 13.24 18.33
N HIS A 132 23.01 14.45 17.82
CA HIS A 132 24.03 15.27 17.17
C HIS A 132 25.17 15.65 18.13
N LYS A 133 24.84 16.00 19.38
CA LYS A 133 25.80 16.29 20.46
C LYS A 133 26.49 15.05 21.04
N ARG A 134 26.15 13.85 20.54
CA ARG A 134 26.65 12.55 21.05
C ARG A 134 26.31 12.28 22.52
N GLU A 135 25.26 12.91 23.03
CA GLU A 135 24.74 12.71 24.38
C GLU A 135 23.86 11.44 24.45
N ARG A 136 23.33 10.98 23.32
CA ARG A 136 22.51 9.77 23.20
C ARG A 136 22.85 8.97 21.94
N GLN A 137 22.73 7.66 22.05
CA GLN A 137 22.70 6.73 20.91
C GLN A 137 21.29 6.17 20.79
N VAL A 138 20.70 6.27 19.60
CA VAL A 138 19.34 5.82 19.34
C VAL A 138 19.36 4.84 18.18
N ALA A 139 18.71 3.69 18.36
CA ALA A 139 18.38 2.75 17.31
C ALA A 139 16.86 2.77 17.07
N ILE A 140 16.45 2.58 15.83
CA ILE A 140 15.05 2.38 15.46
C ILE A 140 14.93 1.03 14.78
N ALA A 141 14.03 0.21 15.31
CA ALA A 141 13.60 -1.04 14.70
C ALA A 141 12.18 -0.89 14.15
N SER A 142 11.96 -1.42 12.96
CA SER A 142 10.66 -1.51 12.29
C SER A 142 10.27 -2.98 12.18
N PHE A 143 9.14 -3.35 12.77
CA PHE A 143 8.57 -4.68 12.70
C PHE A 143 7.29 -4.62 11.87
N LYS A 144 7.25 -5.29 10.73
CA LYS A 144 6.01 -5.46 9.95
C LYS A 144 5.57 -6.90 10.06
N GLN A 145 4.33 -7.11 10.47
CA GLN A 145 3.72 -8.43 10.56
C GLN A 145 2.57 -8.50 9.56
N ILE A 146 2.84 -9.10 8.40
CA ILE A 146 1.89 -9.18 7.29
C ILE A 146 1.05 -10.45 7.45
N TYR A 147 -0.26 -10.30 7.60
CA TYR A 147 -1.20 -11.41 7.69
C TYR A 147 -1.61 -11.90 6.30
N TYR A 148 -1.91 -10.99 5.38
CA TYR A 148 -2.21 -11.33 4.00
C TYR A 148 -1.94 -10.14 3.10
N THR A 149 -1.85 -10.40 1.79
CA THR A 149 -1.71 -9.40 0.74
C THR A 149 -2.85 -9.57 -0.24
N ALA A 150 -3.53 -8.48 -0.54
CA ALA A 150 -4.49 -8.41 -1.63
C ALA A 150 -3.83 -7.81 -2.86
N SER A 151 -4.04 -8.43 -4.01
CA SER A 151 -3.40 -8.05 -5.27
C SER A 151 -4.43 -7.95 -6.39
N VAL A 152 -4.16 -7.10 -7.38
CA VAL A 152 -4.91 -7.09 -8.64
C VAL A 152 -4.13 -7.79 -9.74
N ASP A 153 -4.84 -8.42 -10.66
CA ASP A 153 -4.21 -8.97 -11.87
C ASP A 153 -3.56 -7.85 -12.68
N THR A 154 -2.34 -8.11 -13.18
CA THR A 154 -1.62 -7.16 -14.02
C THR A 154 -2.45 -6.85 -15.28
N PRO A 155 -2.80 -5.58 -15.54
CA PRO A 155 -3.53 -5.20 -16.74
C PRO A 155 -2.73 -5.55 -18.01
N THR A 156 -3.40 -6.14 -19.00
CA THR A 156 -2.79 -6.47 -20.30
C THR A 156 -2.42 -5.25 -21.14
N SER A 157 -3.03 -4.11 -20.86
CA SER A 157 -2.70 -2.81 -21.47
C SER A 157 -3.09 -1.67 -20.53
N PRO A 158 -2.54 -0.46 -20.72
CA PRO A 158 -2.97 0.71 -19.94
C PRO A 158 -4.47 1.02 -20.08
N HIS A 159 -5.11 0.69 -21.20
CA HIS A 159 -6.52 1.00 -21.40
C HIS A 159 -7.45 0.10 -20.56
N SER A 160 -7.06 -1.14 -20.27
CA SER A 160 -7.95 -2.14 -19.66
C SER A 160 -8.32 -1.87 -18.20
N VAL A 161 -7.79 -0.81 -17.58
CA VAL A 161 -8.18 -0.37 -16.23
C VAL A 161 -9.31 0.67 -16.24
N PHE A 162 -9.68 1.20 -17.41
CA PHE A 162 -10.63 2.29 -17.56
C PHE A 162 -11.95 1.84 -18.17
N GLY A 163 -13.03 2.55 -17.83
CA GLY A 163 -14.31 2.38 -18.51
C GLY A 163 -14.23 2.75 -19.99
N PRO A 164 -15.16 2.25 -20.82
CA PRO A 164 -15.10 2.37 -22.28
C PRO A 164 -15.13 3.81 -22.81
N ASN A 165 -15.68 4.75 -22.03
CA ASN A 165 -15.84 6.15 -22.42
C ASN A 165 -14.73 7.07 -21.89
N VAL A 166 -13.70 6.52 -21.25
CA VAL A 166 -12.60 7.32 -20.70
C VAL A 166 -11.66 7.75 -21.82
N THR A 167 -11.42 9.05 -21.92
CA THR A 167 -10.52 9.63 -22.92
C THR A 167 -9.16 9.99 -22.33
N ALA A 168 -8.17 10.20 -23.19
CA ALA A 168 -6.87 10.73 -22.75
C ALA A 168 -7.00 12.16 -22.17
N GLN A 169 -7.99 12.94 -22.62
CA GLN A 169 -8.23 14.28 -22.09
C GLN A 169 -8.75 14.22 -20.65
N ASP A 170 -9.65 13.28 -20.34
CA ASP A 170 -10.12 13.05 -18.97
C ASP A 170 -8.98 12.79 -17.98
N LEU A 171 -7.94 12.09 -18.42
CA LEU A 171 -6.75 11.82 -17.63
C LEU A 171 -5.89 13.07 -17.42
N LYS A 172 -5.70 13.86 -18.48
CA LYS A 172 -4.96 15.13 -18.42
C LYS A 172 -5.64 16.14 -17.51
N ASP A 173 -6.97 16.25 -17.60
CA ASP A 173 -7.79 17.12 -16.76
C ASP A 173 -7.71 16.74 -15.27
N ARG A 174 -7.37 15.48 -14.98
CA ARG A 174 -7.11 14.94 -13.64
C ARG A 174 -5.63 14.96 -13.24
N GLY A 175 -4.80 15.66 -14.00
CA GLY A 175 -3.40 15.91 -13.66
C GLY A 175 -2.40 14.84 -14.11
N VAL A 176 -2.82 13.86 -14.92
CA VAL A 176 -1.89 12.88 -15.52
C VAL A 176 -1.04 13.57 -16.58
N ASN A 177 0.29 13.56 -16.38
CA ASN A 177 1.26 14.13 -17.32
C ASN A 177 2.66 13.54 -17.07
N ASN A 178 3.67 13.99 -17.83
CA ASN A 178 5.04 13.48 -17.71
C ASN A 178 5.68 13.70 -16.33
N LYS A 179 5.22 14.68 -15.55
CA LYS A 179 5.70 14.93 -14.18
C LYS A 179 4.93 14.13 -13.13
N ASN A 180 3.69 13.77 -13.43
CA ASN A 180 2.80 12.97 -12.58
C ASN A 180 2.24 11.80 -13.41
N PRO A 181 3.07 10.80 -13.79
CA PRO A 181 2.57 9.69 -14.57
C PRO A 181 1.57 8.88 -13.77
N LEU A 182 0.64 8.24 -14.46
CA LEU A 182 -0.37 7.40 -13.84
C LEU A 182 0.25 6.07 -13.40
N GLY A 183 -0.02 5.68 -12.16
CA GLY A 183 0.24 4.35 -11.63
C GLY A 183 -1.03 3.71 -11.09
N TYR A 184 -0.92 2.44 -10.70
CA TYR A 184 -1.95 1.75 -9.96
C TYR A 184 -1.33 0.99 -8.78
N ILE A 185 -2.11 0.81 -7.72
CA ILE A 185 -1.69 -0.01 -6.58
C ILE A 185 -1.86 -1.48 -6.95
N SER A 186 -0.78 -2.16 -7.29
CA SER A 186 -0.80 -3.58 -7.68
C SER A 186 -1.15 -4.51 -6.52
N SER A 187 -0.73 -4.15 -5.30
CA SER A 187 -0.97 -4.93 -4.10
C SER A 187 -1.00 -4.07 -2.85
N VAL A 188 -1.70 -4.56 -1.83
CA VAL A 188 -1.74 -3.98 -0.48
C VAL A 188 -1.56 -5.12 0.52
N SER A 189 -0.55 -5.00 1.37
CA SER A 189 -0.32 -5.92 2.49
C SER A 189 -1.05 -5.44 3.73
N TYR A 190 -1.83 -6.33 4.34
CA TYR A 190 -2.62 -6.10 5.55
C TYR A 190 -1.99 -6.84 6.72
N GLY A 191 -1.91 -6.17 7.85
CA GLY A 191 -1.12 -6.63 8.99
C GLY A 191 -1.06 -5.62 10.11
N ARG A 192 0.01 -5.68 10.89
CA ARG A 192 0.37 -4.69 11.92
C ARG A 192 1.81 -4.23 11.76
N GLN A 193 2.07 -2.98 12.13
CA GLN A 193 3.38 -2.35 12.18
C GLN A 193 3.51 -1.50 13.43
#